data_AF-A0A0C3ELM3-F1
#
_entry.id   AF-A0A0C3ELM3-F1
#
_cell.length_a   1.000
_cell.length_b   1.000
_cell.length_c   1.000
_cell.angle_alpha   90.00
_cell.angle_beta   90.00
_cell.angle_gamma   90.00
#
_symmetry.space_group_name_H-M   'P 1'
#
loop_
_entity.id
_entity.type
_entity.pdbx_description
1 polymer ?
#
loop_
_entity_poly.entity_id
_entity_poly.type
_entity_poly.pdbx_seq_one_letter_code
_entity_poly.pdbx_strand_id
1 'polypeptide(L)'
;MSLEAHHFDSTLRGIAEIANSDVEMQGPLSEQSAVVVLDTNILLEFLDIIQTFVSEVEQHGLPVYIIIPGAVIYELDSQKNRDGLSWFARRASTWLLKKVKERRTVKGQALEETCKISRNWKKREHGEEFGTQRTNDALILDCCQYFCHMRQRRTFLCSKDKLLAVEAESAGIPTIFPERGNFCSRDIAHGVFGYETARFWFSGHYPIYRNDSMQLVQDAPAPDGDGMDIDDDSTMTQVLRPSHAIDLLHLQAIEYFTQLLLDLVGVVGQPEVQGFGNGDHGQHAPPYTQKHVRSWTASDCLAYLDSKKRYPRSSPRIDVFLMKPYAGPGARRGQDWSRRDWEVALHTLGRIGGQWEAGSIIRDSIPAAEFHVSRIFAMPMRPTGL
;
A
#
# COMPACT_ATOMS: atom_id res chain seq x y z
N MET A 1 -23.28 20.44 4.16
CA MET A 1 -22.08 19.90 4.84
C MET A 1 -22.50 18.65 5.60
N SER A 2 -21.72 17.55 5.55
CA SER A 2 -21.89 16.28 6.30
C SER A 2 -22.58 15.09 5.58
N LEU A 3 -22.14 14.74 4.36
CA LEU A 3 -22.28 13.38 3.80
C LEU A 3 -20.92 12.72 3.51
N GLU A 4 -19.86 13.52 3.36
CA GLU A 4 -18.50 13.05 3.07
C GLU A 4 -17.82 12.37 4.28
N ALA A 5 -18.16 12.75 5.51
CA ALA A 5 -17.56 12.16 6.72
C ALA A 5 -18.02 10.72 7.01
N HIS A 6 -19.16 10.27 6.45
CA HIS A 6 -19.79 9.01 6.86
C HIS A 6 -19.14 7.75 6.27
N HIS A 7 -18.47 7.84 5.11
CA HIS A 7 -17.92 6.66 4.43
C HIS A 7 -16.42 6.45 4.71
N PHE A 8 -15.67 7.46 5.14
CA PHE A 8 -14.25 7.30 5.51
C PHE A 8 -14.06 6.66 6.88
N ASP A 9 -14.96 6.97 7.81
CA ASP A 9 -15.15 6.27 9.07
C ASP A 9 -15.36 4.76 8.85
N SER A 10 -15.94 4.35 7.71
CA SER A 10 -16.16 2.92 7.40
C SER A 10 -14.87 2.11 7.19
N THR A 11 -13.77 2.72 6.69
CA THR A 11 -12.49 1.99 6.50
C THR A 11 -11.82 1.74 7.84
N LEU A 12 -11.81 2.73 8.73
CA LEU A 12 -11.28 2.60 10.08
C LEU A 12 -12.14 1.67 10.94
N ARG A 13 -13.46 1.85 10.90
CA ARG A 13 -14.40 0.93 11.55
C ARG A 13 -14.20 -0.48 11.02
N GLY A 14 -14.07 -0.65 9.70
CA GLY A 14 -13.79 -1.95 9.10
C GLY A 14 -12.51 -2.58 9.64
N ILE A 15 -11.38 -1.86 9.65
CA ILE A 15 -10.11 -2.42 10.19
C ILE A 15 -10.24 -2.71 11.69
N ALA A 16 -10.80 -1.80 12.47
CA ALA A 16 -10.95 -1.97 13.91
C ALA A 16 -11.94 -3.09 14.27
N GLU A 17 -13.06 -3.20 13.56
CA GLU A 17 -14.04 -4.28 13.73
C GLU A 17 -13.44 -5.62 13.34
N ILE A 18 -12.69 -5.70 12.23
CA ILE A 18 -12.00 -6.92 11.84
C ILE A 18 -10.95 -7.29 12.90
N ALA A 19 -10.13 -6.34 13.36
CA ALA A 19 -9.13 -6.58 14.39
C ALA A 19 -9.75 -7.09 15.70
N ASN A 20 -10.90 -6.54 16.11
CA ASN A 20 -11.59 -6.95 17.34
C ASN A 20 -12.42 -8.24 17.19
N SER A 21 -12.85 -8.59 15.98
CA SER A 21 -13.56 -9.85 15.68
C SER A 21 -12.63 -10.99 15.29
N ASP A 22 -11.33 -10.73 15.19
CA ASP A 22 -10.31 -11.70 14.86
C ASP A 22 -10.02 -12.63 16.06
N VAL A 23 -10.96 -13.54 16.30
CA VAL A 23 -10.86 -14.65 17.27
C VAL A 23 -9.99 -15.79 16.70
N GLU A 24 -9.82 -15.87 15.37
CA GLU A 24 -9.17 -16.99 14.69
C GLU A 24 -7.64 -16.89 14.64
N MET A 25 -7.06 -15.70 14.69
CA MET A 25 -5.62 -15.53 14.96
C MET A 25 -5.27 -15.62 16.46
N GLN A 26 -6.16 -16.21 17.27
CA GLN A 26 -5.86 -16.67 18.64
C GLN A 26 -5.54 -18.17 18.72
N GLY A 27 -5.67 -18.93 17.61
CA GLY A 27 -5.02 -20.25 17.53
C GLY A 27 -3.54 -20.09 17.88
N PRO A 28 -2.84 -21.12 18.39
CA PRO A 28 -1.45 -20.98 18.80
C PRO A 28 -0.61 -20.68 17.56
N LEU A 29 -0.51 -19.39 17.19
CA LEU A 29 0.50 -18.87 16.29
C LEU A 29 1.78 -19.48 16.84
N SER A 30 2.48 -20.32 16.08
CA SER A 30 3.65 -21.05 16.59
C SER A 30 4.51 -20.09 17.42
N GLU A 31 4.94 -20.44 18.63
CA GLU A 31 5.77 -19.58 19.50
C GLU A 31 6.99 -18.98 18.78
N GLN A 32 7.34 -19.57 17.64
CA GLN A 32 8.41 -19.19 16.73
C GLN A 32 8.07 -18.04 15.76
N SER A 33 6.83 -17.56 15.70
CA SER A 33 6.44 -16.49 14.80
C SER A 33 7.05 -15.15 15.21
N ALA A 34 7.66 -14.45 14.24
CA ALA A 34 8.17 -13.10 14.43
C ALA A 34 7.07 -12.06 14.20
N VAL A 35 7.10 -10.98 14.97
CA VAL A 35 6.17 -9.86 14.87
C VAL A 35 6.95 -8.62 14.44
N VAL A 36 6.49 -7.93 13.41
CA VAL A 36 7.00 -6.62 13.01
C VAL A 36 5.89 -5.60 13.20
N VAL A 37 6.09 -4.68 14.14
CA VAL A 37 5.17 -3.57 14.42
C VAL A 37 5.56 -2.39 13.54
N LEU A 38 4.61 -1.83 12.79
CA LEU A 38 4.86 -0.69 11.90
C LEU A 38 4.46 0.64 12.53
N ASP A 39 5.25 1.67 12.23
CA ASP A 39 4.94 3.08 12.47
C ASP A 39 4.22 3.72 11.24
N THR A 40 3.50 4.81 11.46
CA THR A 40 2.82 5.63 10.43
C THR A 40 3.79 6.08 9.36
N ASN A 41 4.97 6.59 9.74
CA ASN A 41 5.95 7.09 8.76
C ASN A 41 6.46 5.99 7.82
N ILE A 42 6.57 4.75 8.33
CA ILE A 42 6.93 3.61 7.50
C ILE A 42 5.86 3.34 6.44
N LEU A 43 4.59 3.38 6.84
CA LEU A 43 3.48 3.17 5.91
C LEU A 43 3.30 4.32 4.92
N LEU A 44 3.64 5.55 5.27
CA LEU A 44 3.55 6.69 4.36
C LEU A 44 4.70 6.71 3.33
N GLU A 45 5.93 6.36 3.73
CA GLU A 45 7.10 6.47 2.87
C GLU A 45 7.54 5.16 2.18
N PHE A 46 7.27 4.01 2.80
CA PHE A 46 7.83 2.72 2.39
C PHE A 46 6.75 1.65 2.15
N LEU A 47 5.49 2.05 1.93
CA LEU A 47 4.38 1.11 1.67
C LEU A 47 4.72 0.06 0.61
N ASP A 48 5.29 0.47 -0.52
CA ASP A 48 5.61 -0.42 -1.64
C ASP A 48 6.63 -1.49 -1.22
N ILE A 49 7.56 -1.16 -0.32
CA ILE A 49 8.55 -2.09 0.24
C ILE A 49 7.87 -3.05 1.23
N ILE A 50 6.98 -2.56 2.08
CA ILE A 50 6.19 -3.40 3.00
C ILE A 50 5.32 -4.37 2.21
N GLN A 51 4.70 -3.93 1.11
CA GLN A 51 3.91 -4.77 0.21
C GLN A 51 4.74 -5.92 -0.39
N THR A 52 5.94 -5.59 -0.88
CA THR A 52 6.88 -6.57 -1.42
C THR A 52 7.30 -7.57 -0.33
N PHE A 53 7.69 -7.09 0.84
CA PHE A 53 8.06 -7.94 1.97
C PHE A 53 6.94 -8.89 2.39
N VAL A 54 5.70 -8.39 2.51
CA VAL A 54 4.53 -9.23 2.82
C VAL A 54 4.29 -10.27 1.74
N SER A 55 4.39 -9.90 0.47
CA SER A 55 4.22 -10.85 -0.64
C SER A 55 5.27 -11.95 -0.61
N GLU A 56 6.53 -11.61 -0.34
CA GLU A 56 7.64 -12.56 -0.28
C GLU A 56 7.54 -13.48 0.95
N VAL A 57 7.16 -12.93 2.11
CA VAL A 57 6.83 -13.72 3.31
C VAL A 57 5.72 -14.72 3.04
N GLU A 58 4.64 -14.29 2.38
CA GLU A 58 3.52 -15.16 2.03
C GLU A 58 3.90 -16.24 1.01
N GLN A 59 4.74 -15.89 0.02
CA GLN A 59 5.22 -16.82 -1.00
C GLN A 59 6.12 -17.91 -0.41
N HIS A 60 6.99 -17.55 0.53
CA HIS A 60 7.89 -18.48 1.21
C HIS A 60 7.24 -19.18 2.40
N GLY A 61 6.01 -18.84 2.76
CA GLY A 61 5.29 -19.42 3.91
C GLY A 61 5.96 -19.14 5.26
N LEU A 62 6.61 -17.98 5.39
CA LEU A 62 7.39 -17.64 6.59
C LEU A 62 6.48 -17.22 7.76
N PRO A 63 6.82 -17.59 9.00
CA PRO A 63 5.99 -17.30 10.17
C PRO A 63 6.23 -15.86 10.66
N VAL A 64 5.87 -14.86 9.85
CA VAL A 64 5.99 -13.44 10.19
C VAL A 64 4.62 -12.78 10.18
N TYR A 65 4.35 -11.96 11.20
CA TYR A 65 3.17 -11.10 11.27
C TYR A 65 3.57 -9.63 11.25
N ILE A 66 2.89 -8.87 10.40
CA ILE A 66 2.92 -7.41 10.40
C ILE A 66 1.77 -6.93 11.27
N ILE A 67 2.09 -6.25 12.38
CA ILE A 67 1.11 -5.67 13.28
C ILE A 67 1.05 -4.16 13.03
N ILE A 68 -0.17 -3.67 12.85
CA ILE A 68 -0.45 -2.24 12.72
C ILE A 68 -1.05 -1.74 14.03
N PRO A 69 -0.31 -0.91 14.79
CA PRO A 69 -0.84 -0.29 16.00
C PRO A 69 -2.12 0.49 15.72
N GLY A 70 -3.00 0.49 16.71
CA GLY A 70 -4.24 1.24 16.64
C GLY A 70 -4.03 2.75 16.48
N ALA A 71 -2.99 3.30 17.12
CA ALA A 71 -2.61 4.71 16.98
C ALA A 71 -2.23 5.07 15.54
N VAL A 72 -1.52 4.18 14.84
CA VAL A 72 -1.11 4.36 13.44
C VAL A 72 -2.31 4.40 12.50
N ILE A 73 -3.31 3.53 12.75
CA ILE A 73 -4.56 3.52 11.99
C ILE A 73 -5.30 4.87 12.13
N TYR A 74 -5.36 5.43 13.34
CA TYR A 74 -5.94 6.75 13.59
C TYR A 74 -5.15 7.88 12.94
N GLU A 75 -3.82 7.82 13.02
CA GLU A 75 -2.96 8.84 12.43
C GLU A 75 -3.10 8.88 10.91
N LEU A 76 -3.05 7.72 10.24
CA LEU A 76 -3.25 7.61 8.79
C LEU A 76 -4.56 8.29 8.35
N ASP A 77 -5.62 8.17 9.12
CA ASP A 77 -6.89 8.83 8.80
C ASP A 77 -6.80 10.35 8.87
N SER A 78 -6.16 10.86 9.91
CA SER A 78 -5.94 12.31 10.05
C SER A 78 -5.11 12.89 8.89
N GLN A 79 -4.19 12.10 8.32
CA GLN A 79 -3.35 12.54 7.20
C GLN A 79 -4.09 12.52 5.84
N LYS A 80 -5.29 11.91 5.73
CA LYS A 80 -6.03 11.85 4.45
C LYS A 80 -6.54 13.19 3.95
N ASN A 81 -6.63 14.19 4.83
CA ASN A 81 -7.06 15.55 4.47
C ASN A 81 -5.89 16.54 4.41
N ARG A 82 -4.66 16.07 4.63
CA ARG A 82 -3.45 16.91 4.58
C ARG A 82 -2.85 16.90 3.18
N ASP A 83 -2.56 18.08 2.66
CA ASP A 83 -1.90 18.25 1.38
C ASP A 83 -0.53 17.55 1.35
N GLY A 84 -0.24 16.84 0.26
CA GLY A 84 1.00 16.09 0.06
C GLY A 84 1.11 14.74 0.77
N LEU A 85 0.33 14.48 1.82
CA LEU A 85 0.27 13.17 2.49
C LEU A 85 -1.00 12.38 2.18
N SER A 86 -2.07 13.05 1.76
CA SER A 86 -3.37 12.45 1.46
C SER A 86 -3.27 11.23 0.53
N TRP A 87 -2.47 11.32 -0.54
CA TRP A 87 -2.26 10.21 -1.49
C TRP A 87 -1.69 8.97 -0.82
N PHE A 88 -0.60 9.14 -0.06
CA PHE A 88 0.07 8.03 0.64
C PHE A 88 -0.80 7.44 1.75
N ALA A 89 -1.46 8.29 2.53
CA ALA A 89 -2.37 7.87 3.59
C ALA A 89 -3.56 7.06 3.06
N ARG A 90 -4.14 7.46 1.92
CA ARG A 90 -5.21 6.73 1.24
C ARG A 90 -4.72 5.38 0.70
N ARG A 91 -3.57 5.35 0.01
CA ARG A 91 -2.96 4.10 -0.46
C ARG A 91 -2.70 3.11 0.68
N ALA A 92 -2.09 3.58 1.76
CA ALA A 92 -1.81 2.76 2.93
C ALA A 92 -3.12 2.21 3.54
N SER A 93 -4.12 3.06 3.75
CA SER A 93 -5.41 2.64 4.33
C SER A 93 -6.13 1.58 3.48
N THR A 94 -6.17 1.76 2.16
CA THR A 94 -6.78 0.80 1.23
C THR A 94 -6.04 -0.53 1.23
N TRP A 95 -4.70 -0.50 1.21
CA TRP A 95 -3.89 -1.71 1.30
C TRP A 95 -4.08 -2.44 2.63
N LEU A 96 -4.08 -1.71 3.75
CA LEU A 96 -4.29 -2.26 5.08
C LEU A 96 -5.64 -2.94 5.21
N LEU A 97 -6.72 -2.29 4.77
CA LEU A 97 -8.06 -2.87 4.82
C LEU A 97 -8.11 -4.18 4.03
N LYS A 98 -7.51 -4.22 2.83
CA LYS A 98 -7.41 -5.44 2.03
C LYS A 98 -6.68 -6.54 2.79
N LYS A 99 -5.47 -6.26 3.29
CA LYS A 99 -4.62 -7.28 3.92
C LYS A 99 -5.15 -7.77 5.26
N VAL A 100 -5.78 -6.90 6.05
CA VAL A 100 -6.44 -7.28 7.30
C VAL A 100 -7.67 -8.16 7.03
N LYS A 101 -8.42 -7.93 5.95
CA LYS A 101 -9.52 -8.82 5.52
C LYS A 101 -9.03 -10.21 5.09
N GLU A 102 -7.84 -10.30 4.49
CA GLU A 102 -7.23 -11.57 4.10
C GLU A 102 -6.86 -12.43 5.31
N ARG A 103 -6.59 -11.83 6.49
CA ARG A 103 -6.24 -12.51 7.75
C ARG A 103 -5.06 -13.50 7.62
N ARG A 104 -4.03 -13.12 6.84
CA ARG A 104 -2.84 -13.96 6.59
C ARG A 104 -1.61 -13.46 7.32
N THR A 105 -1.01 -12.39 6.81
CA THR A 105 0.30 -11.89 7.28
C THR A 105 0.21 -10.51 7.94
N VAL A 106 -0.87 -9.75 7.69
CA VAL A 106 -1.06 -8.41 8.27
C VAL A 106 -2.28 -8.42 9.18
N LYS A 107 -2.12 -7.83 10.36
CA LYS A 107 -3.18 -7.72 11.38
C LYS A 107 -3.18 -6.32 12.00
N GLY A 108 -4.36 -5.79 12.29
CA GLY A 108 -4.53 -4.61 13.14
C GLY A 108 -4.55 -4.98 14.62
N GLN A 109 -4.01 -4.12 15.48
CA GLN A 109 -4.03 -4.29 16.94
C GLN A 109 -5.48 -4.30 17.47
N ALA A 110 -5.90 -5.37 18.13
CA ALA A 110 -7.17 -5.45 18.83
C ALA A 110 -7.16 -4.57 20.09
N LEU A 111 -8.34 -4.18 20.60
CA LEU A 111 -8.44 -3.27 21.76
C LEU A 111 -7.70 -3.80 23.00
N GLU A 112 -7.79 -5.11 23.24
CA GLU A 112 -7.21 -5.79 24.40
C GLU A 112 -5.72 -6.15 24.25
N GLU A 113 -5.14 -5.94 23.07
CA GLU A 113 -3.72 -6.20 22.80
C GLU A 113 -2.86 -5.02 23.28
N THR A 114 -2.83 -4.81 24.59
CA THR A 114 -2.19 -3.67 25.26
C THR A 114 -1.64 -4.05 26.63
N CYS A 115 -0.61 -3.34 27.09
CA CYS A 115 -0.10 -3.50 28.46
C CYS A 115 -0.91 -2.69 29.48
N LYS A 116 -1.83 -1.82 29.03
CA LYS A 116 -2.71 -1.03 29.89
C LYS A 116 -3.58 -1.93 30.78
N ILE A 117 -3.74 -1.51 32.04
CA ILE A 117 -4.56 -2.22 33.04
C ILE A 117 -6.02 -2.28 32.58
N SER A 118 -6.47 -1.22 31.90
CA SER A 118 -7.83 -1.13 31.35
C SER A 118 -8.16 -2.17 30.26
N ARG A 119 -7.15 -2.90 29.74
CA ARG A 119 -7.24 -3.83 28.60
C ARG A 119 -7.91 -3.20 27.38
N ASN A 120 -7.65 -1.92 27.19
CA ASN A 120 -8.16 -1.18 26.06
C ASN A 120 -7.19 -0.05 25.75
N TRP A 121 -6.41 -0.20 24.67
CA TRP A 121 -5.40 0.80 24.32
C TRP A 121 -6.00 2.19 24.03
N LYS A 122 -7.30 2.28 23.70
CA LYS A 122 -8.02 3.55 23.52
C LYS A 122 -8.45 4.21 24.82
N LYS A 123 -8.56 3.44 25.93
CA LYS A 123 -8.92 4.01 27.23
C LYS A 123 -7.74 4.78 27.79
N ARG A 124 -8.06 5.96 28.31
CA ARG A 124 -7.10 6.85 28.97
C ARG A 124 -6.89 6.38 30.39
N GLU A 125 -5.63 6.33 30.80
CA GLU A 125 -5.27 6.15 32.19
C GLU A 125 -4.95 7.50 32.84
N HIS A 126 -5.04 7.57 34.17
CA HIS A 126 -4.90 8.85 34.89
C HIS A 126 -3.49 9.42 34.67
N GLY A 127 -3.40 10.61 34.07
CA GLY A 127 -2.13 11.32 33.80
C GLY A 127 -1.65 11.31 32.35
N GLU A 128 -2.36 10.65 31.42
CA GLU A 128 -2.01 10.68 29.99
C GLU A 128 -2.53 11.94 29.28
N GLU A 129 -1.64 12.73 28.67
CA GLU A 129 -2.01 13.82 27.75
C GLU A 129 -2.42 13.26 26.38
N PHE A 130 -3.44 13.85 25.74
CA PHE A 130 -4.00 13.36 24.47
C PHE A 130 -3.49 14.13 23.26
N GLY A 131 -3.34 13.43 22.13
CA GLY A 131 -3.19 14.05 20.81
C GLY A 131 -1.84 14.69 20.54
N THR A 132 -0.82 14.36 21.34
CA THR A 132 0.57 14.70 21.05
C THR A 132 1.24 13.56 20.31
N GLN A 133 2.27 13.87 19.52
CA GLN A 133 3.10 12.85 18.86
C GLN A 133 3.66 11.85 19.87
N ARG A 134 4.11 12.33 21.04
CA ARG A 134 4.57 11.49 22.15
C ARG A 134 3.52 10.50 22.65
N THR A 135 2.23 10.88 22.64
CA THR A 135 1.15 9.98 23.04
C THR A 135 0.99 8.84 22.04
N ASN A 136 1.13 9.12 20.74
CA ASN A 136 1.05 8.07 19.70
C ASN A 136 2.27 7.14 19.76
N ASP A 137 3.47 7.70 19.94
CA ASP A 137 4.72 6.95 20.10
C ASP A 137 4.63 6.00 21.31
N ALA A 138 4.10 6.49 22.44
CA ALA A 138 3.87 5.67 23.61
C ALA A 138 2.88 4.51 23.36
N LEU A 139 1.82 4.72 22.56
CA LEU A 139 0.88 3.67 22.17
C LEU A 139 1.49 2.65 21.20
N ILE A 140 2.38 3.08 20.31
CA ILE A 140 3.14 2.17 19.44
C ILE A 140 4.10 1.32 20.27
N LEU A 141 4.79 1.92 21.24
CA LEU A 141 5.66 1.20 22.16
C LEU A 141 4.89 0.23 23.05
N ASP A 142 3.72 0.61 23.59
CA ASP A 142 2.81 -0.27 24.33
C ASP A 142 2.42 -1.51 23.50
N CYS A 143 2.08 -1.31 22.23
CA CYS A 143 1.79 -2.40 21.30
C CYS A 143 2.99 -3.35 21.16
N CYS A 144 4.20 -2.81 20.96
CA CYS A 144 5.41 -3.62 20.88
C CYS A 144 5.67 -4.42 22.17
N GLN A 145 5.53 -3.76 23.33
CA GLN A 145 5.72 -4.38 24.64
C GLN A 145 4.70 -5.48 24.90
N TYR A 146 3.44 -5.32 24.45
CA TYR A 146 2.43 -6.36 24.58
C TYR A 146 2.85 -7.64 23.84
N PHE A 147 3.24 -7.53 22.57
CA PHE A 147 3.65 -8.71 21.80
C PHE A 147 4.98 -9.30 22.31
N CYS A 148 5.93 -8.44 22.71
CA CYS A 148 7.22 -8.87 23.22
C CYS A 148 7.12 -9.54 24.60
N HIS A 149 6.54 -8.86 25.58
CA HIS A 149 6.62 -9.25 26.99
C HIS A 149 5.40 -10.06 27.44
N MET A 150 4.19 -9.69 27.02
CA MET A 150 2.97 -10.40 27.43
C MET A 150 2.70 -11.65 26.57
N ARG A 151 2.97 -11.57 25.26
CA ARG A 151 2.79 -12.70 24.33
C ARG A 151 4.07 -13.49 24.07
N GLN A 152 5.19 -13.06 24.65
CA GLN A 152 6.52 -13.69 24.54
C GLN A 152 6.93 -13.96 23.08
N ARG A 153 6.66 -12.99 22.19
CA ARG A 153 6.98 -13.09 20.76
C ARG A 153 8.24 -12.32 20.43
N ARG A 154 9.01 -12.84 19.47
CA ARG A 154 10.14 -12.11 18.89
C ARG A 154 9.60 -10.92 18.10
N THR A 155 9.62 -9.76 18.72
CA THR A 155 8.95 -8.55 18.25
C THR A 155 9.98 -7.52 17.81
N PHE A 156 9.77 -6.91 16.66
CA PHE A 156 10.61 -5.87 16.07
C PHE A 156 9.76 -4.62 15.85
N LEU A 157 10.30 -3.45 16.15
CA LEU A 157 9.70 -2.18 15.73
C LEU A 157 10.33 -1.74 14.40
N CYS A 158 9.53 -1.52 13.37
CA CYS A 158 9.96 -0.85 12.16
C CYS A 158 9.55 0.63 12.24
N SER A 159 10.51 1.53 12.44
CA SER A 159 10.29 2.98 12.52
C SER A 159 11.49 3.76 11.98
N LYS A 160 11.21 4.97 11.48
CA LYS A 160 12.21 5.98 11.07
C LYS A 160 12.40 7.05 12.15
N ASP A 161 11.57 7.05 13.20
CA ASP A 161 11.73 7.97 14.32
C ASP A 161 12.83 7.47 15.25
N LYS A 162 13.90 8.26 15.36
CA LYS A 162 15.07 7.92 16.19
C LYS A 162 14.75 7.88 17.67
N LEU A 163 13.85 8.74 18.15
CA LEU A 163 13.49 8.78 19.56
C LEU A 163 12.68 7.54 19.92
N LEU A 164 11.66 7.23 19.13
CA LEU A 164 10.86 6.01 19.32
C LEU A 164 11.72 4.74 19.19
N ALA A 165 12.67 4.70 18.25
CA ALA A 165 13.60 3.59 18.12
C ALA A 165 14.49 3.41 19.37
N VAL A 166 15.05 4.50 19.90
CA VAL A 166 15.87 4.46 21.13
C VAL A 166 15.03 4.01 22.34
N GLU A 167 13.79 4.47 22.45
CA GLU A 167 12.87 4.05 23.51
C GLU A 167 12.52 2.56 23.40
N ALA A 168 12.28 2.04 22.18
CA ALA A 168 12.04 0.62 21.93
C ALA A 168 13.24 -0.26 22.30
N GLU A 169 14.45 0.12 21.85
CA GLU A 169 15.69 -0.60 22.18
C GLU A 169 15.94 -0.60 23.71
N SER A 170 15.66 0.52 24.38
CA SER A 170 15.76 0.63 25.85
C SER A 170 14.77 -0.30 26.57
N ALA A 171 13.64 -0.63 25.93
CA ALA A 171 12.66 -1.59 26.41
C ALA A 171 12.94 -3.05 25.97
N GLY A 172 14.10 -3.30 25.33
CA GLY A 172 14.53 -4.61 24.86
C GLY A 172 13.86 -5.07 23.57
N ILE A 173 13.28 -4.16 22.79
CA ILE A 173 12.61 -4.43 21.51
C ILE A 173 13.55 -4.00 20.37
N PRO A 174 14.09 -4.95 19.57
CA PRO A 174 14.94 -4.62 18.45
C PRO A 174 14.22 -3.78 17.39
N THR A 175 14.97 -2.91 16.72
CA THR A 175 14.43 -1.98 15.73
C THR A 175 14.94 -2.26 14.31
N ILE A 176 14.06 -2.06 13.33
CA ILE A 176 14.37 -2.07 11.90
C ILE A 176 14.27 -0.62 11.42
N PHE A 177 15.43 0.02 11.27
CA PHE A 177 15.52 1.44 10.94
C PHE A 177 15.87 1.66 9.46
N PRO A 178 15.07 2.39 8.67
CA PRO A 178 15.42 2.76 7.30
C PRO A 178 16.55 3.79 7.26
N GLU A 179 17.81 3.35 7.34
CA GLU A 179 18.97 4.25 7.43
C GLU A 179 19.29 5.00 6.11
N ARG A 180 18.86 4.49 4.95
CA ARG A 180 19.32 4.98 3.63
C ARG A 180 18.20 4.99 2.57
N GLY A 181 18.42 5.75 1.49
CA GLY A 181 17.56 5.76 0.30
C GLY A 181 17.31 4.36 -0.29
N ASN A 182 18.21 3.41 -0.02
CA ASN A 182 18.20 2.05 -0.53
C ASN A 182 17.40 1.04 0.30
N PHE A 183 16.63 1.48 1.31
CA PHE A 183 15.79 0.58 2.11
C PHE A 183 14.92 -0.32 1.22
N CYS A 184 14.86 -1.61 1.53
CA CYS A 184 14.19 -2.63 0.73
C CYS A 184 13.67 -3.81 1.55
N SER A 185 12.97 -4.73 0.89
CA SER A 185 12.39 -5.92 1.53
C SER A 185 13.46 -6.78 2.23
N ARG A 186 14.64 -6.90 1.61
CA ARG A 186 15.79 -7.61 2.17
C ARG A 186 16.29 -7.03 3.49
N ASP A 187 16.22 -5.72 3.68
CA ASP A 187 16.66 -5.07 4.93
C ASP A 187 15.74 -5.44 6.09
N ILE A 188 14.42 -5.45 5.83
CA ILE A 188 13.42 -5.92 6.80
C ILE A 188 13.68 -7.39 7.13
N ALA A 189 13.90 -8.23 6.11
CA ALA A 189 14.20 -9.62 6.30
C ALA A 189 15.49 -9.85 7.11
N HIS A 190 16.55 -9.09 6.86
CA HIS A 190 17.77 -9.12 7.69
C HIS A 190 17.51 -8.72 9.13
N GLY A 191 16.68 -7.71 9.39
CA GLY A 191 16.26 -7.37 10.75
C GLY A 191 15.55 -8.54 11.45
N VAL A 192 14.66 -9.23 10.75
CA VAL A 192 13.84 -10.31 11.33
C VAL A 192 14.58 -11.64 11.47
N PHE A 193 15.36 -12.05 10.45
CA PHE A 193 15.96 -13.38 10.35
C PHE A 193 17.49 -13.38 10.51
N GLY A 194 18.14 -12.22 10.57
CA GLY A 194 19.59 -12.10 10.70
C GLY A 194 20.34 -12.79 9.57
N TYR A 195 21.18 -13.77 9.91
CA TYR A 195 21.95 -14.56 8.95
C TYR A 195 21.10 -15.55 8.16
N GLU A 196 19.92 -15.94 8.66
CA GLU A 196 19.05 -16.89 7.95
C GLU A 196 18.37 -16.28 6.72
N THR A 197 18.38 -14.94 6.57
CA THR A 197 17.85 -14.24 5.40
C THR A 197 18.42 -14.75 4.09
N ALA A 198 19.70 -15.17 4.08
CA ALA A 198 20.36 -15.71 2.89
C ALA A 198 19.73 -17.01 2.36
N ARG A 199 18.89 -17.70 3.16
CA ARG A 199 18.15 -18.89 2.74
C ARG A 199 16.93 -18.57 1.89
N PHE A 200 16.47 -17.33 1.90
CA PHE A 200 15.24 -16.90 1.24
C PHE A 200 15.54 -15.81 0.21
N TRP A 201 14.75 -15.79 -0.86
CA TRP A 201 14.86 -14.74 -1.86
C TRP A 201 13.99 -13.55 -1.45
N PHE A 202 14.65 -12.46 -1.06
CA PHE A 202 14.04 -11.15 -0.82
C PHE A 202 14.58 -10.11 -1.79
N SER A 203 13.66 -9.32 -2.34
CA SER A 203 13.95 -8.27 -3.31
C SER A 203 14.88 -7.22 -2.71
N GLY A 204 15.88 -6.84 -3.50
CA GLY A 204 16.77 -5.74 -3.19
C GLY A 204 16.11 -4.38 -3.44
N HIS A 205 16.89 -3.32 -3.31
CA HIS A 205 16.40 -1.97 -3.55
C HIS A 205 15.90 -1.76 -4.98
N TYR A 206 14.75 -1.10 -5.07
CA TYR A 206 14.22 -0.53 -6.30
C TYR A 206 13.63 0.87 -6.01
N PRO A 207 13.64 1.79 -6.99
CA PRO A 207 13.12 3.13 -6.79
C PRO A 207 11.61 3.09 -6.55
N ILE A 208 11.15 3.86 -5.57
CA ILE A 208 9.73 4.04 -5.24
C ILE A 208 9.38 5.52 -5.23
N TYR A 209 8.15 5.84 -5.64
CA TYR A 209 7.67 7.22 -5.55
C TYR A 209 7.38 7.55 -4.09
N ARG A 210 8.12 8.53 -3.55
CA ARG A 210 7.93 9.11 -2.22
C ARG A 210 7.67 10.60 -2.37
N ASN A 211 7.10 11.20 -1.33
CA ASN A 211 6.92 12.65 -1.28
C ASN A 211 8.28 13.39 -1.42
N ASP A 212 9.35 12.78 -0.89
CA ASP A 212 10.72 13.32 -0.91
C ASP A 212 11.54 12.86 -2.13
N SER A 213 11.06 11.90 -2.94
CA SER A 213 11.74 11.43 -4.17
C SER A 213 11.92 12.53 -5.23
N MET A 214 11.48 13.74 -4.94
CA MET A 214 11.66 14.94 -5.75
C MET A 214 13.02 15.61 -5.57
N GLN A 215 13.74 15.39 -4.45
CA GLN A 215 15.08 15.97 -4.25
C GLN A 215 16.19 15.20 -5.00
N LEU A 216 16.02 13.89 -5.17
CA LEU A 216 17.04 13.00 -5.77
C LEU A 216 17.26 13.19 -7.28
N VAL A 217 16.35 13.87 -7.99
CA VAL A 217 16.48 14.08 -9.46
C VAL A 217 17.46 15.21 -9.80
N GLN A 218 17.79 16.09 -8.84
CA GLN A 218 18.74 17.20 -9.05
C GLN A 218 20.21 16.82 -8.79
N ASP A 219 20.48 15.85 -7.90
CA ASP A 219 21.84 15.58 -7.40
C ASP A 219 22.53 14.35 -8.01
N ALA A 220 21.95 13.70 -9.03
CA ALA A 220 22.65 12.63 -9.73
C ALA A 220 23.73 13.24 -10.66
N PRO A 221 25.04 13.12 -10.35
CA PRO A 221 26.08 13.52 -11.29
C PRO A 221 25.88 12.73 -12.58
N ALA A 222 26.09 13.39 -13.73
CA ALA A 222 26.11 12.70 -15.00
C ALA A 222 27.12 11.54 -14.90
N PRO A 223 26.74 10.31 -15.31
CA PRO A 223 27.74 9.26 -15.47
C PRO A 223 28.73 9.74 -16.53
N ASP A 224 29.96 10.04 -16.11
CA ASP A 224 31.06 10.29 -17.03
C ASP A 224 31.17 9.08 -17.98
N GLY A 225 31.04 9.38 -19.27
CA GLY A 225 30.97 8.39 -20.33
C GLY A 225 32.33 7.78 -20.66
N ASP A 226 32.89 7.02 -19.72
CA ASP A 226 34.08 6.17 -19.91
C ASP A 226 34.03 4.92 -19.00
N GLY A 227 32.86 4.28 -18.92
CA GLY A 227 32.70 2.96 -18.31
C GLY A 227 32.73 1.88 -19.38
N MET A 228 33.84 1.15 -19.50
CA MET A 228 33.99 0.00 -20.40
C MET A 228 32.88 -1.04 -20.17
N ASP A 229 32.20 -1.44 -21.24
CA ASP A 229 31.17 -2.47 -21.24
C ASP A 229 31.75 -3.80 -20.75
N ILE A 230 31.19 -4.31 -19.64
CA ILE A 230 31.37 -5.71 -19.22
C ILE A 230 30.12 -6.44 -19.71
N ASP A 231 30.31 -7.32 -20.70
CA ASP A 231 29.29 -8.24 -21.19
C ASP A 231 28.94 -9.26 -20.09
N ASP A 232 28.01 -8.91 -19.21
CA ASP A 232 27.44 -9.83 -18.24
C ASP A 232 26.12 -10.40 -18.78
N ASP A 233 26.26 -11.56 -19.42
CA ASP A 233 25.26 -12.30 -20.19
C ASP A 233 24.20 -12.94 -19.26
N SER A 234 23.40 -12.10 -18.59
CA SER A 234 22.24 -12.53 -17.81
C SER A 234 20.94 -12.19 -18.56
N THR A 235 20.40 -13.19 -19.24
CA THR A 235 19.06 -13.20 -19.86
C THR A 235 17.95 -13.22 -18.80
N MET A 236 17.96 -12.29 -17.86
CA MET A 236 16.77 -11.91 -17.11
C MET A 236 16.17 -10.70 -17.80
N THR A 237 14.91 -10.84 -18.24
CA THR A 237 14.01 -9.76 -18.64
C THR A 237 14.36 -8.50 -17.86
N GLN A 238 15.10 -7.58 -18.51
CA GLN A 238 15.38 -6.27 -17.97
C GLN A 238 14.03 -5.57 -17.87
N VAL A 239 13.35 -5.75 -16.74
CA VAL A 239 12.22 -4.94 -16.34
C VAL A 239 12.79 -3.54 -16.25
N LEU A 240 12.60 -2.79 -17.33
CA LEU A 240 13.07 -1.42 -17.52
C LEU A 240 12.69 -0.63 -16.27
N ARG A 241 13.68 -0.41 -15.40
CA ARG A 241 13.47 0.20 -14.10
C ARG A 241 12.87 1.59 -14.34
N PRO A 242 11.71 1.92 -13.75
CA PRO A 242 11.14 3.25 -13.88
C PRO A 242 12.13 4.29 -13.35
N SER A 243 12.72 5.06 -14.25
CA SER A 243 13.73 6.08 -13.93
C SER A 243 13.10 7.45 -13.65
N HIS A 244 11.81 7.63 -13.96
CA HIS A 244 11.10 8.90 -13.84
C HIS A 244 10.05 8.89 -12.73
N ALA A 245 9.95 9.97 -11.96
CA ALA A 245 8.97 10.11 -10.86
C ALA A 245 7.52 9.89 -11.34
N ILE A 246 7.22 10.29 -12.57
CA ILE A 246 5.90 10.09 -13.19
C ILE A 246 5.60 8.62 -13.49
N ASP A 247 6.60 7.81 -13.86
CA ASP A 247 6.41 6.37 -14.11
C ASP A 247 6.08 5.66 -12.80
N LEU A 248 6.80 6.03 -11.74
CA LEU A 248 6.56 5.50 -10.41
C LEU A 248 5.16 5.91 -9.89
N LEU A 249 4.75 7.18 -10.07
CA LEU A 249 3.41 7.62 -9.72
C LEU A 249 2.34 6.89 -10.55
N HIS A 250 2.60 6.65 -11.84
CA HIS A 250 1.69 5.91 -12.72
C HIS A 250 1.46 4.48 -12.26
N LEU A 251 2.53 3.76 -11.91
CA LEU A 251 2.42 2.42 -11.34
C LEU A 251 1.62 2.42 -10.04
N GLN A 252 1.87 3.39 -9.14
CA GLN A 252 1.09 3.54 -7.92
C GLN A 252 -0.39 3.82 -8.21
N ALA A 253 -0.70 4.65 -9.20
CA ALA A 253 -2.06 4.95 -9.62
C ALA A 253 -2.76 3.73 -10.21
N ILE A 254 -2.08 2.97 -11.07
CA ILE A 254 -2.58 1.71 -11.64
C ILE A 254 -3.00 0.77 -10.51
N GLU A 255 -2.11 0.50 -9.55
CA GLU A 255 -2.37 -0.46 -8.48
C GLU A 255 -3.48 0.02 -7.55
N TYR A 256 -3.44 1.28 -7.15
CA TYR A 256 -4.43 1.87 -6.27
C TYR A 256 -5.83 1.87 -6.88
N PHE A 257 -6.00 2.41 -8.09
CA PHE A 257 -7.32 2.48 -8.73
C PHE A 257 -7.81 1.11 -9.19
N THR A 258 -6.94 0.18 -9.56
CA THR A 258 -7.35 -1.21 -9.82
C THR A 258 -8.00 -1.83 -8.58
N GLN A 259 -7.40 -1.64 -7.40
CA GLN A 259 -7.98 -2.16 -6.16
C GLN A 259 -9.34 -1.53 -5.85
N LEU A 260 -9.47 -0.20 -5.99
CA LEU A 260 -10.75 0.46 -5.76
C LEU A 260 -11.83 0.01 -6.76
N LEU A 261 -11.46 -0.24 -8.01
CA LEU A 261 -12.36 -0.78 -9.02
C LEU A 261 -12.80 -2.21 -8.67
N LEU A 262 -11.89 -3.06 -8.17
CA LEU A 262 -12.23 -4.40 -7.68
C LEU A 262 -13.22 -4.35 -6.52
N ASP A 263 -12.99 -3.45 -5.56
CA ASP A 263 -13.89 -3.27 -4.41
C ASP A 263 -15.28 -2.80 -4.88
N LEU A 264 -15.32 -1.84 -5.81
CA LEU A 264 -16.56 -1.37 -6.42
C LEU A 264 -17.30 -2.49 -7.15
N VAL A 265 -16.60 -3.29 -7.96
CA VAL A 265 -17.15 -4.46 -8.64
C VAL A 265 -17.73 -5.44 -7.64
N GLY A 266 -17.05 -5.72 -6.54
CA GLY A 266 -17.53 -6.61 -5.48
C GLY A 266 -18.86 -6.14 -4.88
N VAL A 267 -19.01 -4.84 -4.65
CA VAL A 267 -20.25 -4.25 -4.12
C VAL A 267 -21.35 -4.21 -5.18
N VAL A 268 -21.04 -3.85 -6.42
CA VAL A 268 -22.02 -3.71 -7.51
C VAL A 268 -22.52 -5.07 -7.98
N GLY A 269 -21.65 -6.07 -8.07
CA GLY A 269 -22.00 -7.36 -8.63
C GLY A 269 -22.54 -8.39 -7.65
N GLN A 270 -22.33 -8.24 -6.33
CA GLN A 270 -22.91 -9.12 -5.31
C GLN A 270 -22.67 -10.62 -5.68
N PRO A 271 -23.58 -11.63 -5.50
CA PRO A 271 -23.19 -13.03 -5.70
C PRO A 271 -22.87 -13.38 -7.16
N GLU A 272 -23.21 -12.52 -8.13
CA GLU A 272 -22.91 -12.76 -9.56
C GLU A 272 -21.40 -12.92 -9.78
N VAL A 273 -20.60 -12.03 -9.19
CA VAL A 273 -19.15 -12.03 -9.39
C VAL A 273 -18.46 -13.21 -8.70
N GLN A 274 -19.11 -13.79 -7.67
CA GLN A 274 -18.61 -14.98 -6.99
C GLN A 274 -18.77 -16.24 -7.83
N GLY A 275 -19.68 -16.24 -8.82
CA GLY A 275 -19.88 -17.34 -9.75
C GLY A 275 -18.88 -17.37 -10.92
N PHE A 276 -18.17 -16.28 -11.19
CA PHE A 276 -17.24 -16.19 -12.31
C PHE A 276 -15.99 -17.06 -12.11
N GLY A 277 -15.51 -17.66 -13.21
CA GLY A 277 -14.39 -18.58 -13.23
C GLY A 277 -14.69 -20.02 -12.76
N ASN A 278 -15.94 -20.33 -12.36
CA ASN A 278 -16.33 -21.65 -11.82
C ASN A 278 -17.13 -22.54 -12.81
N GLY A 279 -17.21 -22.21 -14.11
CA GLY A 279 -18.00 -22.98 -15.07
C GLY A 279 -17.50 -22.92 -16.51
N ASP A 280 -18.06 -23.79 -17.37
CA ASP A 280 -17.83 -23.78 -18.82
C ASP A 280 -18.55 -22.58 -19.44
N HIS A 281 -17.82 -21.47 -19.58
CA HIS A 281 -18.31 -20.30 -20.28
C HIS A 281 -18.08 -20.51 -21.78
N GLY A 282 -19.10 -20.24 -22.60
CA GLY A 282 -18.95 -20.31 -24.05
C GLY A 282 -17.79 -19.43 -24.53
N GLN A 283 -17.11 -19.83 -25.61
CA GLN A 283 -15.94 -19.15 -26.15
C GLN A 283 -16.16 -17.64 -26.47
N HIS A 284 -17.42 -17.23 -26.64
CA HIS A 284 -17.83 -15.85 -26.90
C HIS A 284 -18.18 -15.03 -25.64
N ALA A 285 -18.09 -15.63 -24.44
CA ALA A 285 -18.36 -14.92 -23.21
C ALA A 285 -17.29 -13.85 -22.95
N PRO A 286 -17.63 -12.70 -22.35
CA PRO A 286 -16.66 -11.65 -22.05
C PRO A 286 -15.48 -12.19 -21.23
N PRO A 287 -14.23 -11.74 -21.50
CA PRO A 287 -13.04 -12.30 -20.85
C PRO A 287 -13.07 -12.28 -19.30
N TYR A 288 -13.73 -11.29 -18.71
CA TYR A 288 -13.84 -11.18 -17.25
C TYR A 288 -14.70 -12.29 -16.63
N THR A 289 -15.68 -12.85 -17.36
CA THR A 289 -16.54 -13.94 -16.84
C THR A 289 -15.79 -15.26 -16.69
N GLN A 290 -14.75 -15.45 -17.48
CA GLN A 290 -13.93 -16.66 -17.52
C GLN A 290 -12.90 -16.72 -16.40
N LYS A 291 -12.67 -15.60 -15.70
CA LYS A 291 -11.64 -15.47 -14.67
C LYS A 291 -12.28 -15.24 -13.31
N HIS A 292 -11.66 -15.80 -12.27
CA HIS A 292 -12.05 -15.49 -10.90
C HIS A 292 -11.81 -14.01 -10.60
N VAL A 293 -12.71 -13.37 -9.84
CA VAL A 293 -12.66 -11.92 -9.55
C VAL A 293 -11.32 -11.45 -8.97
N ARG A 294 -10.64 -12.31 -8.20
CA ARG A 294 -9.33 -11.99 -7.59
C ARG A 294 -8.20 -11.81 -8.62
N SER A 295 -8.36 -12.32 -9.84
CA SER A 295 -7.37 -12.17 -10.92
C SER A 295 -7.77 -11.11 -11.94
N TRP A 296 -8.81 -10.33 -11.67
CA TRP A 296 -9.25 -9.28 -12.57
C TRP A 296 -8.26 -8.11 -12.59
N THR A 297 -8.03 -7.61 -13.80
CA THR A 297 -7.29 -6.36 -14.05
C THR A 297 -8.24 -5.16 -14.04
N ALA A 298 -7.70 -3.93 -14.07
CA ALA A 298 -8.52 -2.73 -14.25
C ALA A 298 -9.43 -2.83 -15.49
N SER A 299 -8.93 -3.38 -16.59
CA SER A 299 -9.71 -3.57 -17.83
C SER A 299 -10.88 -4.52 -17.63
N ASP A 300 -10.67 -5.64 -16.91
CA ASP A 300 -11.76 -6.59 -16.59
C ASP A 300 -12.83 -5.91 -15.73
N CYS A 301 -12.43 -5.16 -14.69
CA CYS A 301 -13.35 -4.40 -13.83
C CYS A 301 -14.15 -3.35 -14.62
N LEU A 302 -13.48 -2.59 -15.46
CA LEU A 302 -14.08 -1.54 -16.27
C LEU A 302 -15.05 -2.10 -17.33
N ALA A 303 -14.72 -3.24 -17.93
CA ALA A 303 -15.61 -3.93 -18.87
C ALA A 303 -16.88 -4.45 -18.17
N TYR A 304 -16.74 -5.00 -16.96
CA TYR A 304 -17.88 -5.41 -16.16
C TYR A 304 -18.77 -4.22 -15.77
N LEU A 305 -18.18 -3.13 -15.26
CA LEU A 305 -18.94 -1.94 -14.85
C LEU A 305 -19.66 -1.28 -16.04
N ASP A 306 -19.03 -1.21 -17.23
CA ASP A 306 -19.65 -0.69 -18.45
C ASP A 306 -20.88 -1.50 -18.87
N SER A 307 -20.84 -2.83 -18.64
CA SER A 307 -21.97 -3.72 -18.93
C SER A 307 -23.19 -3.44 -18.06
N LYS A 308 -22.98 -2.96 -16.83
CA LYS A 308 -24.04 -2.62 -15.89
C LYS A 308 -24.53 -1.18 -16.08
N LYS A 309 -23.60 -0.23 -16.24
CA LYS A 309 -23.90 1.19 -16.46
C LYS A 309 -22.83 1.79 -17.35
N ARG A 310 -23.23 2.18 -18.56
CA ARG A 310 -22.30 2.77 -19.53
C ARG A 310 -21.66 4.04 -18.99
N TYR A 311 -20.36 4.17 -19.20
CA TYR A 311 -19.62 5.39 -18.88
C TYR A 311 -19.06 6.07 -20.15
N PRO A 312 -18.73 7.37 -20.06
CA PRO A 312 -18.22 8.11 -21.19
C PRO A 312 -16.89 7.54 -21.69
N ARG A 313 -16.75 7.41 -23.00
CA ARG A 313 -15.47 7.08 -23.61
C ARG A 313 -14.52 8.27 -23.50
N SER A 314 -13.26 7.98 -23.21
CA SER A 314 -12.19 8.96 -23.07
C SER A 314 -11.06 8.66 -24.06
N SER A 315 -10.25 9.69 -24.35
CA SER A 315 -8.98 9.56 -25.06
C SER A 315 -7.89 10.17 -24.17
N PRO A 316 -7.01 9.36 -23.56
CA PRO A 316 -6.88 7.92 -23.75
C PRO A 316 -8.01 7.13 -23.11
N ARG A 317 -8.21 5.89 -23.57
CA ARG A 317 -9.15 4.98 -22.92
C ARG A 317 -8.63 4.64 -21.52
N ILE A 318 -9.52 4.69 -20.53
CA ILE A 318 -9.12 4.52 -19.13
C ILE A 318 -8.57 3.12 -18.82
N ASP A 319 -9.05 2.08 -19.51
CA ASP A 319 -8.53 0.72 -19.38
C ASP A 319 -7.10 0.58 -19.89
N VAL A 320 -6.74 1.34 -20.93
CA VAL A 320 -5.36 1.40 -21.45
C VAL A 320 -4.46 2.22 -20.52
N PHE A 321 -4.97 3.33 -20.00
CA PHE A 321 -4.24 4.15 -19.03
C PHE A 321 -3.92 3.38 -17.74
N LEU A 322 -4.83 2.53 -17.26
CA LEU A 322 -4.62 1.69 -16.07
C LEU A 322 -3.90 0.36 -16.36
N MET A 323 -3.39 0.17 -17.58
CA MET A 323 -2.63 -1.03 -17.93
C MET A 323 -1.17 -0.87 -17.50
N LYS A 324 -0.60 -1.90 -16.86
CA LYS A 324 0.85 -1.90 -16.53
C LYS A 324 1.68 -1.74 -17.81
N PRO A 325 2.78 -0.98 -17.79
CA PRO A 325 3.68 -0.87 -18.94
C PRO A 325 4.04 -2.25 -19.48
N TYR A 326 4.06 -2.40 -20.81
CA TYR A 326 4.38 -3.66 -21.51
C TYR A 326 3.38 -4.82 -21.33
N ALA A 327 2.28 -4.64 -20.60
CA ALA A 327 1.31 -5.71 -20.39
C ALA A 327 0.39 -5.96 -21.60
N GLY A 328 0.34 -5.05 -22.58
CA GLY A 328 -0.49 -5.23 -23.77
C GLY A 328 -0.46 -4.06 -24.75
N PRO A 329 -1.20 -4.17 -25.88
CA PRO A 329 -1.28 -3.12 -26.89
C PRO A 329 -1.77 -1.79 -26.32
N GLY A 330 -1.00 -0.72 -26.56
CA GLY A 330 -1.32 0.61 -26.06
C GLY A 330 -0.88 0.89 -24.63
N ALA A 331 -0.34 -0.11 -23.90
CA ALA A 331 0.31 0.12 -22.62
C ALA A 331 1.51 1.07 -22.82
N ARG A 332 1.62 2.05 -21.93
CA ARG A 332 2.60 3.14 -21.99
C ARG A 332 3.21 3.35 -20.62
N ARG A 333 4.44 3.87 -20.58
CA ARG A 333 5.03 4.34 -19.31
C ARG A 333 4.32 5.61 -18.86
N GLY A 334 4.50 5.97 -17.59
CA GLY A 334 3.96 7.21 -17.03
C GLY A 334 4.38 8.45 -17.81
N GLN A 335 5.63 8.48 -18.29
CA GLN A 335 6.24 9.61 -18.99
C GLN A 335 5.75 9.76 -20.44
N ASP A 336 5.19 8.69 -21.01
CA ASP A 336 4.62 8.70 -22.36
C ASP A 336 3.17 9.24 -22.35
N TRP A 337 2.60 9.48 -21.16
CA TRP A 337 1.32 10.14 -20.97
C TRP A 337 1.51 11.63 -20.79
N SER A 338 0.84 12.43 -21.64
CA SER A 338 0.84 13.87 -21.46
C SER A 338 0.08 14.26 -20.19
N ARG A 339 0.32 15.48 -19.69
CA ARG A 339 -0.46 16.04 -18.56
C ARG A 339 -1.96 16.00 -18.83
N ARG A 340 -2.37 16.31 -20.06
CA ARG A 340 -3.77 16.26 -20.47
C ARG A 340 -4.34 14.83 -20.43
N ASP A 341 -3.55 13.84 -20.81
CA ASP A 341 -3.97 12.43 -20.75
C ASP A 341 -4.24 12.00 -19.30
N TRP A 342 -3.38 12.41 -18.36
CA TRP A 342 -3.58 12.22 -16.92
C TRP A 342 -4.86 12.89 -16.41
N GLU A 343 -5.07 14.16 -16.74
CA GLU A 343 -6.28 14.91 -16.36
C GLU A 343 -7.55 14.24 -16.90
N VAL A 344 -7.54 13.82 -18.17
CA VAL A 344 -8.66 13.11 -18.79
C VAL A 344 -8.92 11.76 -18.12
N ALA A 345 -7.86 10.99 -17.81
CA ALA A 345 -7.97 9.69 -17.16
C ALA A 345 -8.53 9.81 -15.73
N LEU A 346 -7.98 10.71 -14.91
CA LEU A 346 -8.42 10.95 -13.53
C LEU A 346 -9.85 11.50 -13.49
N HIS A 347 -10.20 12.44 -14.36
CA HIS A 347 -11.57 12.93 -14.47
C HIS A 347 -12.55 11.80 -14.90
N THR A 348 -12.13 10.94 -15.82
CA THR A 348 -12.96 9.80 -16.24
C THR A 348 -13.15 8.79 -15.11
N LEU A 349 -12.12 8.50 -14.32
CA LEU A 349 -12.23 7.70 -13.09
C LEU A 349 -13.18 8.33 -12.07
N GLY A 350 -13.08 9.64 -11.86
CA GLY A 350 -14.00 10.38 -10.99
C GLY A 350 -15.45 10.26 -11.45
N ARG A 351 -15.70 10.32 -12.76
CA ARG A 351 -17.04 10.11 -13.33
C ARG A 351 -17.53 8.67 -13.14
N ILE A 352 -16.67 7.67 -13.36
CA ILE A 352 -17.02 6.25 -13.13
C ILE A 352 -17.36 6.05 -11.65
N GLY A 353 -16.53 6.54 -10.72
CA GLY A 353 -16.81 6.50 -9.29
C GLY A 353 -18.12 7.20 -8.91
N GLY A 354 -18.38 8.37 -9.50
CA GLY A 354 -19.60 9.14 -9.27
C GLY A 354 -20.88 8.51 -9.83
N GLN A 355 -20.80 7.47 -10.67
CA GLN A 355 -21.98 6.75 -11.15
C GLN A 355 -22.57 5.80 -10.10
N TRP A 356 -21.82 5.48 -9.04
CA TRP A 356 -22.18 4.50 -8.03
C TRP A 356 -22.03 5.11 -6.63
N GLU A 357 -22.97 4.84 -5.73
CA GLU A 357 -22.88 5.31 -4.34
C GLU A 357 -21.62 4.76 -3.64
N ALA A 358 -21.36 3.46 -3.83
CA ALA A 358 -20.15 2.78 -3.36
C ALA A 358 -18.85 3.23 -4.08
N GLY A 359 -18.96 3.99 -5.18
CA GLY A 359 -17.82 4.51 -5.94
C GLY A 359 -17.28 5.86 -5.44
N SER A 360 -17.84 6.40 -4.35
CA SER A 360 -17.40 7.66 -3.73
C SER A 360 -15.91 7.66 -3.41
N ILE A 361 -15.34 6.55 -2.91
CA ILE A 361 -13.91 6.45 -2.58
C ILE A 361 -13.00 6.73 -3.80
N ILE A 362 -13.39 6.27 -4.99
CA ILE A 362 -12.65 6.54 -6.24
C ILE A 362 -12.66 8.04 -6.51
N ARG A 363 -13.85 8.64 -6.53
CA ARG A 363 -14.04 10.08 -6.77
C ARG A 363 -13.26 10.92 -5.78
N ASP A 364 -13.34 10.60 -4.50
CA ASP A 364 -12.76 11.40 -3.44
C ASP A 364 -11.23 11.23 -3.37
N SER A 365 -10.67 10.20 -4.02
CA SER A 365 -9.23 10.01 -4.14
C SER A 365 -8.61 10.75 -5.35
N ILE A 366 -9.43 11.25 -6.28
CA ILE A 366 -8.95 11.98 -7.46
C ILE A 366 -8.17 13.24 -7.09
N PRO A 367 -8.65 14.15 -6.21
CA PRO A 367 -7.93 15.38 -5.91
C PRO A 367 -6.54 15.13 -5.31
N ALA A 368 -6.41 14.07 -4.49
CA ALA A 368 -5.12 13.67 -3.94
C ALA A 368 -4.14 13.23 -5.03
N ALA A 369 -4.58 12.44 -6.01
CA ALA A 369 -3.75 12.06 -7.15
C ALA A 369 -3.38 13.28 -8.02
N GLU A 370 -4.35 14.14 -8.32
CA GLU A 370 -4.16 15.36 -9.13
C GLU A 370 -3.14 16.31 -8.53
N PHE A 371 -3.10 16.44 -7.21
CA PHE A 371 -2.08 17.22 -6.50
C PHE A 371 -0.67 16.73 -6.82
N HIS A 372 -0.42 15.42 -6.74
CA HIS A 372 0.90 14.85 -7.03
C HIS A 372 1.25 14.93 -8.52
N VAL A 373 0.29 14.67 -9.41
CA VAL A 373 0.47 14.84 -10.87
C VAL A 373 0.88 16.27 -11.19
N SER A 374 0.12 17.26 -10.70
CA SER A 374 0.38 18.68 -10.95
C SER A 374 1.75 19.11 -10.43
N ARG A 375 2.13 18.61 -9.25
CA ARG A 375 3.44 18.89 -8.64
C ARG A 375 4.60 18.32 -9.47
N ILE A 376 4.51 17.07 -9.93
CA ILE A 376 5.55 16.45 -10.77
C ILE A 376 5.68 17.20 -12.11
N PHE A 377 4.57 17.50 -12.78
CA PHE A 377 4.60 18.21 -14.06
C PHE A 377 5.09 19.66 -13.96
N ALA A 378 5.05 20.27 -12.76
CA ALA A 378 5.60 21.60 -12.52
C ALA A 378 7.12 21.62 -12.31
N MET A 379 7.76 20.45 -12.14
CA MET A 379 9.21 20.36 -11.99
C MET A 379 9.92 20.51 -13.33
N PRO A 380 11.17 21.00 -13.34
CA PRO A 380 12.02 20.93 -14.53
C PRO A 380 12.30 19.46 -14.85
N MET A 381 11.53 18.89 -15.76
CA MET A 381 11.71 17.53 -16.24
C MET A 381 12.82 17.52 -17.30
N ARG A 382 13.71 16.52 -17.24
CA ARG A 382 14.66 16.29 -18.34
C ARG A 382 13.84 16.01 -19.62
N PRO A 383 14.24 16.54 -20.79
CA PRO A 383 13.57 16.23 -22.04
C PRO A 383 13.53 14.71 -22.21
N THR A 384 12.32 14.14 -22.23
CA THR A 384 12.13 12.76 -22.66
C THR A 384 12.33 12.78 -24.17
N GLY A 385 13.50 12.30 -24.61
CA GLY A 385 13.79 12.18 -26.04
C GLY A 385 12.70 11.37 -26.73
N LEU A 386 12.07 11.98 -27.74
CA LEU A 386 11.29 11.29 -28.76
C LEU A 386 12.16 11.08 -29.99
#